data_AF-A0A1Q7XD45-F1
#
_entry.id   AF-A0A1Q7XD45-F1
#
_cell.length_a   1.000
_cell.length_b   1.000
_cell.length_c   1.000
_cell.angle_alpha   90.00
_cell.angle_beta   90.00
_cell.angle_gamma   90.00
#
_symmetry.space_group_name_H-M   'P 1'
#
loop_
_entity.id
_entity.type
_entity.pdbx_description
1 polymer ?
#
loop_
_entity_poly.entity_id
_entity_poly.type
_entity_poly.pdbx_seq_one_letter_code
_entity_poly.pdbx_strand_id
1 'polypeptide(L)'
;MADGIISRISGPVVIASGLEGAQMFDVVRIGEMGLVGEIIRLEGDKATVQVYEDTTGLRPGEKVMNTKRPLSMQLGPGLLTSIYDGIQRPLDVLREQSGDFISRGKIIPALDQTKKWEFVPIKKKGDSVSPGEIIGEVQETPLIVHKIMVPYNVEGMITGISEGKFTVNDVVATVQNGIKTDIGLSSWWTVRTPRPVLRKLPPEEPLLTGQRVLDTFFPVAKGGTAAIPGPFGSGKTVTQQQLAKWADSNVIVYVGCGERGNEMTEVLSTFPKLEDPKSKRPLMERTILVANTSNMPVAAREASIYTGITMGEYYRDMGYGVALMADSTSRWAEALREISGRLEEMPGEEGYPAYLGRRLAEFYERGGKAVVISPEERVGSLTLVGAVSPPGGDFSEPVSQNTLRVTRVFWALDASLASRRHFPSINWLTSYS
;
A
#
# COMPACT_ATOMS: atom_id res chain seq x y z
N MET A 1 -16.94 27.24 -1.77
CA MET A 1 -15.73 26.49 -1.36
C MET A 1 -14.93 27.46 -0.53
N ALA A 2 -14.61 27.12 0.72
CA ALA A 2 -13.75 27.97 1.53
C ALA A 2 -12.31 27.67 1.10
N ASP A 3 -11.77 28.55 0.25
CA ASP A 3 -10.37 28.50 -0.16
C ASP A 3 -9.54 29.02 1.01
N GLY A 4 -8.66 28.18 1.55
CA GLY A 4 -7.64 28.61 2.50
C GLY A 4 -6.50 29.34 1.80
N ILE A 5 -5.62 29.95 2.59
CA ILE A 5 -4.44 30.65 2.10
C ILE A 5 -3.20 30.12 2.83
N ILE A 6 -2.10 29.92 2.10
CA ILE A 6 -0.82 29.54 2.69
C ILE A 6 -0.30 30.68 3.58
N SER A 7 -0.07 30.37 4.85
CA SER A 7 0.50 31.29 5.83
C SER A 7 2.00 31.07 6.06
N ARG A 8 2.48 29.81 6.03
CA ARG A 8 3.88 29.43 6.27
C ARG A 8 4.23 28.18 5.46
N ILE A 9 5.48 28.10 5.00
CA ILE A 9 6.04 26.94 4.30
C ILE A 9 7.33 26.55 5.02
N SER A 10 7.48 25.27 5.37
CA SER A 10 8.70 24.70 5.97
C SER A 10 8.98 23.32 5.39
N GLY A 11 9.76 23.27 4.32
CA GLY A 11 10.05 22.02 3.60
C GLY A 11 8.74 21.33 3.16
N PRO A 12 8.51 20.06 3.54
CA PRO A 12 7.29 19.32 3.16
C PRO A 12 6.04 19.71 3.98
N VAL A 13 6.15 20.63 4.95
CA VAL A 13 5.03 21.06 5.80
C VAL A 13 4.59 22.47 5.41
N VAL A 14 3.30 22.64 5.15
CA VAL A 14 2.65 23.91 4.80
C VAL A 14 1.57 24.21 5.84
N ILE A 15 1.50 25.44 6.33
CA ILE A 15 0.41 25.88 7.23
C ILE A 15 -0.53 26.76 6.43
N ALA A 16 -1.80 26.41 6.40
CA ALA A 16 -2.86 27.14 5.71
C ALA A 16 -3.90 27.68 6.71
N SER A 17 -4.39 28.88 6.46
CA SER A 17 -5.45 29.53 7.27
C SER A 17 -6.74 29.66 6.45
N GLY A 18 -7.89 29.71 7.11
CA GLY A 18 -9.18 29.92 6.45
C GLY A 18 -9.79 28.68 5.79
N LEU A 19 -9.34 27.48 6.20
CA LEU A 19 -9.89 26.21 5.75
C LEU A 19 -11.11 25.80 6.60
N GLU A 20 -12.20 26.55 6.47
CA GLU A 20 -13.43 26.27 7.22
C GLU A 20 -14.03 24.91 6.87
N GLY A 21 -14.39 24.14 7.91
CA GLY A 21 -15.00 22.82 7.77
C GLY A 21 -14.02 21.74 7.29
N ALA A 22 -12.72 22.01 7.30
CA ALA A 22 -11.71 20.99 7.02
C ALA A 22 -11.62 19.96 8.14
N GLN A 23 -11.44 18.70 7.76
CA GLN A 23 -11.29 17.59 8.69
C GLN A 23 -9.84 17.10 8.72
N MET A 24 -9.47 16.42 9.80
CA MET A 24 -8.20 15.71 9.87
C MET A 24 -8.13 14.68 8.74
N PHE A 25 -6.96 14.57 8.11
CA PHE A 25 -6.67 13.67 6.98
C PHE A 25 -7.33 14.03 5.65
N ASP A 26 -8.03 15.16 5.55
CA ASP A 26 -8.53 15.66 4.28
C ASP A 26 -7.37 15.96 3.32
N VAL A 27 -7.54 15.54 2.05
CA VAL A 27 -6.64 15.89 0.96
C VAL A 27 -6.92 17.32 0.51
N VAL A 28 -5.86 18.10 0.34
CA VAL A 28 -5.91 19.48 -0.13
C VAL A 28 -5.07 19.65 -1.39
N ARG A 29 -5.42 20.68 -2.18
CA ARG A 29 -4.68 21.14 -3.34
C ARG A 29 -4.03 22.47 -3.02
N ILE A 30 -2.72 22.56 -3.18
CA ILE A 30 -1.91 23.65 -2.66
C ILE A 30 -1.29 24.42 -3.83
N GLY A 31 -1.48 25.73 -3.82
CA GLY A 31 -0.87 26.64 -4.77
C GLY A 31 -1.50 26.62 -6.16
N GLU A 32 -0.97 27.48 -7.03
CA GLU A 32 -1.33 27.48 -8.46
C GLU A 32 -0.93 26.18 -9.15
N MET A 33 0.13 25.54 -8.65
CA MET A 33 0.60 24.24 -9.14
C MET A 33 -0.34 23.09 -8.78
N GLY A 34 -1.29 23.28 -7.84
CA GLY A 34 -2.25 22.24 -7.47
C GLY A 34 -1.63 21.02 -6.77
N LEU A 35 -0.57 21.24 -5.98
CA LEU A 35 0.18 20.18 -5.31
C LEU A 35 -0.73 19.39 -4.37
N VAL A 36 -0.52 18.08 -4.30
CA VAL A 36 -1.28 17.20 -3.39
C VAL A 36 -0.69 17.29 -1.98
N GLY A 37 -1.52 17.55 -0.98
CA GLY A 37 -1.16 17.38 0.42
C GLY A 37 -2.32 16.84 1.26
N GLU A 38 -2.03 16.49 2.51
CA GLU A 38 -2.99 15.98 3.49
C GLU A 38 -2.92 16.79 4.77
N ILE A 39 -4.08 17.11 5.35
CA ILE A 39 -4.17 17.80 6.64
C ILE A 39 -3.81 16.83 7.76
N ILE A 40 -2.79 17.17 8.56
CA ILE A 40 -2.27 16.33 9.65
C ILE A 40 -2.44 16.96 11.03
N ARG A 41 -2.80 18.25 11.11
CA ARG A 41 -3.14 18.93 12.37
C ARG A 41 -4.10 20.08 12.10
N LEU A 42 -5.07 20.27 12.99
CA LEU A 42 -6.00 21.39 12.99
C LEU A 42 -5.92 22.12 14.33
N GLU A 43 -5.61 23.42 14.29
CA GLU A 43 -5.50 24.29 15.47
C GLU A 43 -6.25 25.60 15.20
N GLY A 44 -7.47 25.71 15.74
CA GLY A 44 -8.32 26.88 15.48
C GLY A 44 -8.65 27.01 13.98
N ASP A 45 -8.21 28.12 13.37
CA ASP A 45 -8.39 28.42 11.94
C ASP A 45 -7.22 27.97 11.06
N LYS A 46 -6.17 27.39 11.66
CA LYS A 46 -4.96 26.93 10.97
C LYS A 46 -4.99 25.42 10.78
N ALA A 47 -4.72 24.99 9.56
CA ALA A 47 -4.45 23.62 9.21
C ALA A 47 -2.97 23.45 8.89
N THR A 48 -2.34 22.44 9.50
CA THR A 48 -1.01 21.98 9.10
C THR A 48 -1.18 20.86 8.07
N VAL A 49 -0.57 21.06 6.91
CA VAL A 49 -0.68 20.22 5.73
C VAL A 49 0.68 19.61 5.44
N GLN A 50 0.70 18.29 5.28
CA GLN A 50 1.84 17.52 4.80
C GLN A 50 1.73 17.38 3.28
N VAL A 51 2.69 17.91 2.54
CA VAL A 51 2.69 17.91 1.07
C VAL A 51 3.39 16.66 0.54
N TYR A 52 2.74 15.94 -0.36
CA TYR A 52 3.25 14.72 -0.98
C TYR A 52 4.10 14.96 -2.23
N GLU A 53 4.31 16.22 -2.57
CA GLU A 53 5.09 16.69 -3.70
C GLU A 53 6.15 17.69 -3.24
N ASP A 54 7.15 17.94 -4.07
CA ASP A 54 8.16 18.96 -3.79
C ASP A 54 7.53 20.36 -3.73
N THR A 55 7.74 21.06 -2.62
CA THR A 55 7.18 22.38 -2.31
C THR A 55 7.99 23.54 -2.87
N THR A 56 9.12 23.26 -3.54
CA THR A 56 10.00 24.29 -4.10
C THR A 56 9.24 25.20 -5.08
N GLY A 57 9.18 26.48 -4.76
CA GLY A 57 8.51 27.50 -5.58
C GLY A 57 7.12 27.91 -5.08
N LEU A 58 6.54 27.21 -4.11
CA LEU A 58 5.35 27.68 -3.40
C LEU A 58 5.66 28.95 -2.59
N ARG A 59 4.66 29.84 -2.48
CA ARG A 59 4.75 31.12 -1.78
C ARG A 59 3.60 31.30 -0.78
N PRO A 60 3.84 31.96 0.38
CA PRO A 60 2.76 32.45 1.22
C PRO A 60 1.80 33.34 0.42
N GLY A 61 0.51 33.25 0.71
CA GLY A 61 -0.55 33.95 -0.02
C GLY A 61 -1.20 33.12 -1.14
N GLU A 62 -0.61 32.01 -1.57
CA GLU A 62 -1.25 31.14 -2.54
C GLU A 62 -2.45 30.37 -1.94
N LYS A 63 -3.38 29.95 -2.81
CA LYS A 63 -4.62 29.28 -2.41
C LYS A 63 -4.41 27.84 -1.99
N VAL A 64 -5.23 27.37 -1.04
CA VAL A 64 -5.33 25.97 -0.62
C VAL A 64 -6.80 25.54 -0.71
N MET A 65 -7.08 24.56 -1.57
CA MET A 65 -8.44 24.05 -1.79
C MET A 65 -8.61 22.69 -1.09
N ASN A 66 -9.57 22.57 -0.19
CA ASN A 66 -9.89 21.30 0.44
C ASN A 66 -10.81 20.45 -0.45
N THR A 67 -10.42 19.20 -0.71
CA THR A 67 -11.23 18.22 -1.46
C THR A 67 -12.35 17.59 -0.63
N LYS A 68 -12.34 17.81 0.70
CA LYS A 68 -13.26 17.24 1.71
C LYS A 68 -13.32 15.72 1.68
N ARG A 69 -12.23 15.10 1.26
CA ARG A 69 -12.08 13.66 1.17
C ARG A 69 -10.72 13.27 1.70
N PRO A 70 -10.64 12.21 2.51
CA PRO A 70 -9.36 11.69 2.96
C PRO A 70 -8.61 11.03 1.80
N LEU A 71 -7.30 10.79 2.00
CA LEU A 71 -6.48 10.08 1.02
C LEU A 71 -7.10 8.71 0.74
N SER A 72 -7.57 8.56 -0.49
CA SER A 72 -8.35 7.40 -0.94
C SER A 72 -7.76 6.82 -2.22
N MET A 73 -7.88 5.51 -2.36
CA MET A 73 -7.44 4.76 -3.51
C MET A 73 -8.61 4.23 -4.31
N GLN A 74 -8.43 4.20 -5.62
CA GLN A 74 -9.35 3.51 -6.53
C GLN A 74 -8.94 2.03 -6.60
N LEU A 75 -9.83 1.14 -6.21
CA LEU A 75 -9.63 -0.31 -6.17
C LEU A 75 -10.55 -0.99 -7.17
N GLY A 76 -10.01 -1.71 -8.15
CA GLY A 76 -10.77 -2.39 -9.19
C GLY A 76 -9.86 -3.04 -10.24
N PRO A 77 -10.44 -3.58 -11.33
CA PRO A 77 -9.67 -4.21 -12.40
C PRO A 77 -8.67 -3.25 -13.07
N GLY A 78 -7.42 -3.68 -13.20
CA GLY A 78 -6.30 -2.90 -13.73
C GLY A 78 -5.24 -2.52 -12.69
N LEU A 79 -5.39 -2.96 -11.44
CA LEU A 79 -4.37 -2.80 -10.39
C LEU A 79 -3.19 -3.74 -10.61
N LEU A 80 -3.45 -5.00 -11.01
CA LEU A 80 -2.39 -5.94 -11.36
C LEU A 80 -1.62 -5.45 -12.58
N THR A 81 -0.33 -5.77 -12.65
CA THR A 81 0.61 -5.35 -13.70
C THR A 81 0.99 -3.87 -13.68
N SER A 82 0.33 -3.06 -12.85
CA SER A 82 0.56 -1.63 -12.76
C SER A 82 1.72 -1.29 -11.81
N ILE A 83 2.40 -0.19 -12.13
CA ILE A 83 3.48 0.39 -11.34
C ILE A 83 3.04 1.77 -10.87
N TYR A 84 2.88 1.92 -9.55
CA TYR A 84 2.37 3.12 -8.92
C TYR A 84 3.45 3.91 -8.19
N ASP A 85 3.25 5.21 -8.05
CA ASP A 85 3.95 6.01 -7.04
C ASP A 85 3.30 5.89 -5.65
N GLY A 86 3.83 6.62 -4.66
CA GLY A 86 3.34 6.59 -3.28
C GLY A 86 1.87 7.00 -3.08
N ILE A 87 1.27 7.72 -4.03
CA ILE A 87 -0.13 8.18 -3.98
C ILE A 87 -1.01 7.57 -5.09
N GLN A 88 -0.62 6.39 -5.60
CA GLN A 88 -1.37 5.62 -6.60
C GLN A 88 -1.44 6.26 -8.00
N ARG A 89 -0.45 7.04 -8.42
CA ARG A 89 -0.33 7.49 -9.82
C ARG A 89 0.48 6.48 -10.65
N PRO A 90 -0.03 5.99 -11.78
CA PRO A 90 0.70 5.05 -12.64
C PRO A 90 1.92 5.73 -13.29
N LEU A 91 3.11 5.15 -13.09
CA LEU A 91 4.40 5.76 -13.50
C LEU A 91 4.60 5.79 -15.01
N ASP A 92 4.07 4.81 -15.74
CA ASP A 92 4.08 4.74 -17.20
C ASP A 92 3.29 5.90 -17.81
N VAL A 93 2.06 6.12 -17.34
CA VAL A 93 1.22 7.25 -17.78
C VAL A 93 1.85 8.59 -17.37
N LEU A 94 2.46 8.65 -16.19
CA LEU A 94 3.15 9.85 -15.71
C LEU A 94 4.33 10.20 -16.60
N ARG A 95 5.09 9.20 -17.04
CA ARG A 95 6.20 9.35 -17.99
C ARG A 95 5.71 9.82 -19.37
N GLU A 96 4.65 9.22 -19.90
CA GLU A 96 4.09 9.64 -21.20
C GLU A 96 3.67 11.12 -21.19
N GLN A 97 3.12 11.61 -20.08
CA GLN A 97 2.67 13.00 -19.98
C GLN A 97 3.78 13.98 -19.59
N SER A 98 4.81 13.55 -18.87
CA SER A 98 5.81 14.43 -18.22
C SER A 98 7.23 14.31 -18.77
N GLY A 99 7.49 13.31 -19.61
CA GLY A 99 8.83 12.92 -20.00
C GLY A 99 9.53 12.10 -18.92
N ASP A 100 10.86 12.09 -18.96
CA ASP A 100 11.68 11.24 -18.07
C ASP A 100 11.76 11.73 -16.61
N PHE A 101 11.22 12.91 -16.30
CA PHE A 101 11.18 13.48 -14.96
C PHE A 101 9.74 13.58 -14.42
N ILE A 102 9.59 13.37 -13.11
CA ILE A 102 8.29 13.47 -12.44
C ILE A 102 7.90 14.95 -12.32
N SER A 103 6.88 15.37 -13.07
CA SER A 103 6.32 16.72 -12.97
C SER A 103 5.31 16.82 -11.82
N ARG A 104 5.21 18.01 -11.23
CA ARG A 104 4.43 18.29 -10.02
C ARG A 104 2.99 18.67 -10.36
N GLY A 105 2.05 18.40 -9.45
CA GLY A 105 0.67 18.92 -9.55
C GLY A 105 -0.24 18.23 -10.55
N LYS A 106 0.24 17.17 -11.21
CA LYS A 106 -0.57 16.43 -12.18
C LYS A 106 -1.58 15.51 -11.51
N ILE A 107 -2.79 15.51 -12.07
CA ILE A 107 -3.89 14.63 -11.69
C ILE A 107 -3.93 13.51 -12.72
N ILE A 108 -3.45 12.33 -12.33
CA ILE A 108 -3.47 11.13 -13.17
C ILE A 108 -4.40 10.12 -12.49
N PRO A 109 -5.43 9.61 -13.19
CA PRO A 109 -6.27 8.55 -12.66
C PRO A 109 -5.46 7.30 -12.32
N ALA A 110 -5.81 6.62 -11.23
CA ALA A 110 -5.10 5.42 -10.77
C ALA A 110 -5.31 4.21 -11.70
N LEU A 111 -6.50 4.09 -12.28
CA LEU A 111 -6.85 3.03 -13.23
C LEU A 111 -7.06 3.62 -14.63
N ASP A 112 -6.91 2.81 -15.66
CA ASP A 112 -7.25 3.20 -17.03
C ASP A 112 -8.77 3.38 -17.16
N GLN A 113 -9.17 4.61 -17.46
CA GLN A 113 -10.57 5.02 -17.57
C GLN A 113 -11.20 4.64 -18.91
N THR A 114 -10.39 4.26 -19.89
CA THR A 114 -10.82 3.95 -21.26
C THR A 114 -10.86 2.45 -21.54
N LYS A 115 -10.03 1.66 -20.83
CA LYS A 115 -10.01 0.21 -20.95
C LYS A 115 -11.36 -0.38 -20.54
N LYS A 116 -11.88 -1.25 -21.41
CA LYS A 116 -13.12 -2.00 -21.16
C LYS A 116 -12.78 -3.41 -20.68
N TRP A 117 -13.46 -3.81 -19.63
CA TRP A 117 -13.37 -5.11 -19.01
C TRP A 117 -14.66 -5.89 -19.24
N GLU A 118 -14.54 -7.19 -19.50
CA GLU A 118 -15.69 -8.07 -19.63
C GLU A 118 -16.15 -8.52 -18.24
N PHE A 119 -17.34 -8.08 -17.85
CA PHE A 119 -17.97 -8.40 -16.58
C PHE A 119 -19.01 -9.49 -16.78
N VAL A 120 -18.84 -10.58 -16.02
CA VAL A 120 -19.75 -11.72 -16.00
C VAL A 120 -20.48 -11.74 -14.65
N PRO A 121 -21.80 -11.47 -14.62
CA PRO A 121 -22.55 -11.46 -13.38
C PRO A 121 -22.76 -12.87 -12.83
N ILE A 122 -22.57 -13.05 -11.52
CA ILE A 122 -22.91 -14.28 -10.80
C ILE A 122 -24.33 -14.17 -10.20
N LYS A 123 -24.72 -12.96 -9.79
CA LYS A 123 -26.02 -12.65 -9.22
C LYS A 123 -27.02 -12.20 -10.28
N LYS A 124 -28.31 -12.28 -9.94
CA LYS A 124 -29.41 -11.87 -10.81
C LYS A 124 -30.18 -10.71 -10.20
N LYS A 125 -30.92 -10.01 -11.06
CA LYS A 125 -31.88 -9.01 -10.62
C LYS A 125 -32.93 -9.66 -9.69
N GLY A 126 -33.17 -9.04 -8.54
CA GLY A 126 -34.06 -9.54 -7.49
C GLY A 126 -33.34 -10.25 -6.35
N ASP A 127 -32.06 -10.60 -6.50
CA ASP A 127 -31.29 -11.22 -5.42
C ASP A 127 -31.02 -10.20 -4.30
N SER A 128 -31.12 -10.66 -3.05
CA SER A 128 -30.63 -9.89 -1.90
C SER A 128 -29.12 -10.08 -1.78
N VAL A 129 -28.41 -8.99 -1.50
CA VAL A 129 -26.97 -8.97 -1.32
C VAL A 129 -26.57 -8.32 -0.02
N SER A 130 -25.49 -8.84 0.55
CA SER A 130 -24.86 -8.37 1.78
C SER A 130 -23.48 -7.73 1.50
N PRO A 131 -22.94 -6.95 2.46
CA PRO A 131 -21.59 -6.42 2.42
C PRO A 131 -20.54 -7.48 2.05
N GLY A 132 -19.67 -7.14 1.10
CA GLY A 132 -18.58 -8.00 0.63
C GLY A 132 -19.03 -9.22 -0.19
N GLU A 133 -20.32 -9.40 -0.47
CA GLU A 133 -20.78 -10.48 -1.35
C GLU A 133 -20.32 -10.26 -2.81
N ILE A 134 -20.04 -11.35 -3.54
CA ILE A 134 -19.59 -11.25 -4.94
C ILE A 134 -20.81 -11.13 -5.84
N ILE A 135 -20.83 -10.10 -6.68
CA ILE A 135 -21.92 -9.87 -7.65
C ILE A 135 -21.54 -10.33 -9.06
N GLY A 136 -20.26 -10.42 -9.36
CA GLY A 136 -19.73 -10.90 -10.62
C GLY A 136 -18.21 -10.87 -10.68
N GLU A 137 -17.69 -11.27 -11.83
CA GLU A 137 -16.27 -11.50 -12.05
C GLU A 137 -15.77 -10.82 -13.32
N VAL A 138 -14.50 -10.42 -13.30
CA VAL A 138 -13.76 -9.87 -14.42
C VAL A 138 -12.44 -10.62 -14.53
N GLN A 139 -12.06 -11.10 -15.70
CA GLN A 139 -10.72 -11.64 -15.91
C GLN A 139 -9.71 -10.48 -16.01
N GLU A 140 -9.00 -10.17 -14.91
CA GLU A 140 -8.04 -9.05 -14.89
C GLU A 140 -6.70 -9.43 -15.54
N THR A 141 -6.14 -10.57 -15.14
CA THR A 141 -4.96 -11.16 -15.77
C THR A 141 -5.22 -12.62 -16.07
N PRO A 142 -4.46 -13.28 -16.96
CA PRO A 142 -4.66 -14.70 -17.25
C PRO A 142 -4.56 -15.64 -16.02
N LEU A 143 -4.04 -15.17 -14.89
CA LEU A 143 -3.88 -15.93 -13.64
C LEU A 143 -4.94 -15.59 -12.58
N ILE A 144 -5.46 -14.36 -12.58
CA ILE A 144 -6.30 -13.84 -11.49
C ILE A 144 -7.66 -13.42 -12.04
N VAL A 145 -8.69 -14.04 -11.45
CA VAL A 145 -10.09 -13.62 -11.62
C VAL A 145 -10.37 -12.53 -10.59
N HIS A 146 -10.70 -11.35 -11.06
CA HIS A 146 -11.03 -10.22 -10.22
C HIS A 146 -12.49 -10.28 -9.83
N LYS A 147 -12.76 -10.36 -8.52
CA LYS A 147 -14.12 -10.52 -8.00
C LYS A 147 -14.68 -9.16 -7.63
N ILE A 148 -15.80 -8.78 -8.24
CA ILE A 148 -16.51 -7.53 -7.94
C ILE A 148 -17.40 -7.78 -6.74
N MET A 149 -17.11 -7.08 -5.64
CA MET A 149 -17.77 -7.26 -4.35
C MET A 149 -18.67 -6.06 -4.03
N VAL A 150 -19.75 -6.31 -3.29
CA VAL A 150 -20.59 -5.24 -2.73
C VAL A 150 -19.79 -4.43 -1.70
N PRO A 151 -19.78 -3.09 -1.77
CA PRO A 151 -19.13 -2.25 -0.74
C PRO A 151 -19.66 -2.52 0.68
N TYR A 152 -18.81 -2.34 1.70
CA TYR A 152 -19.15 -2.76 3.07
C TYR A 152 -20.33 -2.03 3.71
N ASN A 153 -20.66 -0.84 3.22
CA ASN A 153 -21.75 0.00 3.70
C ASN A 153 -23.04 -0.19 2.90
N VAL A 154 -23.09 -1.18 2.00
CA VAL A 154 -24.22 -1.42 1.10
C VAL A 154 -24.78 -2.82 1.35
N GLU A 155 -26.07 -2.86 1.59
CA GLU A 155 -26.88 -4.08 1.67
C GLU A 155 -28.22 -3.79 0.99
N GLY A 156 -28.90 -4.80 0.45
CA GLY A 156 -30.20 -4.59 -0.18
C GLY A 156 -30.53 -5.59 -1.28
N MET A 157 -31.42 -5.19 -2.18
CA MET A 157 -31.82 -6.00 -3.34
C MET A 157 -31.25 -5.44 -4.63
N ILE A 158 -30.76 -6.30 -5.51
CA ILE A 158 -30.28 -5.90 -6.84
C ILE A 158 -31.48 -5.55 -7.73
N THR A 159 -31.54 -4.29 -8.17
CA THR A 159 -32.61 -3.79 -9.06
C THR A 159 -32.23 -3.83 -10.54
N GLY A 160 -30.93 -3.79 -10.82
CA GLY A 160 -30.36 -3.91 -12.15
C GLY A 160 -28.95 -4.48 -12.06
N ILE A 161 -28.63 -5.40 -12.96
CA ILE A 161 -27.29 -5.93 -13.18
C ILE A 161 -27.15 -6.22 -14.68
N SER A 162 -26.02 -5.84 -15.26
CA SER A 162 -25.79 -5.94 -16.70
C SER A 162 -24.52 -6.72 -16.98
N GLU A 163 -24.60 -7.69 -17.88
CA GLU A 163 -23.43 -8.38 -18.43
C GLU A 163 -22.88 -7.61 -19.62
N GLY A 164 -21.56 -7.63 -19.82
CA GLY A 164 -20.94 -7.02 -21.00
C GLY A 164 -19.62 -6.32 -20.71
N LYS A 165 -19.24 -5.40 -21.61
CA LYS A 165 -17.97 -4.68 -21.56
C LYS A 165 -18.14 -3.29 -20.95
N PHE A 166 -17.52 -3.08 -19.79
CA PHE A 166 -17.64 -1.86 -18.98
C PHE A 166 -16.26 -1.27 -18.68
N THR A 167 -16.18 0.05 -18.55
CA THR A 167 -15.01 0.73 -17.98
C THR A 167 -15.04 0.67 -16.45
N VAL A 168 -13.95 1.08 -15.80
CA VAL A 168 -13.83 1.06 -14.33
C VAL A 168 -14.86 1.95 -13.61
N ASN A 169 -15.43 2.94 -14.29
CA ASN A 169 -16.43 3.86 -13.73
C ASN A 169 -17.88 3.54 -14.14
N ASP A 170 -18.07 2.67 -15.15
CA ASP A 170 -19.40 2.34 -15.60
C ASP A 170 -20.13 1.54 -14.51
N VAL A 171 -21.42 1.81 -14.36
CA VAL A 171 -22.28 1.13 -13.39
C VAL A 171 -22.63 -0.25 -13.92
N VAL A 172 -22.26 -1.29 -13.17
CA VAL A 172 -22.52 -2.69 -13.52
C VAL A 172 -23.71 -3.27 -12.77
N ALA A 173 -23.99 -2.77 -11.57
CA ALA A 173 -25.12 -3.17 -10.76
C ALA A 173 -25.68 -2.01 -9.93
N THR A 174 -26.97 -2.08 -9.60
CA THR A 174 -27.63 -1.14 -8.68
C THR A 174 -28.30 -1.92 -7.56
N VAL A 175 -27.97 -1.56 -6.31
CA VAL A 175 -28.58 -2.11 -5.10
C VAL A 175 -29.54 -1.08 -4.50
N GLN A 176 -30.68 -1.55 -4.00
CA GLN A 176 -31.68 -0.72 -3.33
C GLN A 176 -32.01 -1.26 -1.93
N ASN A 177 -31.88 -0.39 -0.93
CA ASN A 177 -32.37 -0.59 0.43
C ASN A 177 -32.82 0.76 1.01
N GLY A 178 -33.99 1.23 0.57
CA GLY A 178 -34.46 2.60 0.81
C GLY A 178 -33.73 3.68 0.00
N ILE A 179 -32.40 3.55 -0.14
CA ILE A 179 -31.52 4.39 -0.97
C ILE A 179 -31.04 3.56 -2.17
N LYS A 180 -30.98 4.19 -3.35
CA LYS A 180 -30.41 3.58 -4.56
C LYS A 180 -28.90 3.81 -4.57
N THR A 181 -28.12 2.74 -4.64
CA THR A 181 -26.65 2.80 -4.70
C THR A 181 -26.15 2.07 -5.94
N ASP A 182 -25.39 2.78 -6.76
CA ASP A 182 -24.78 2.25 -7.97
C ASP A 182 -23.40 1.66 -7.65
N ILE A 183 -23.13 0.47 -8.18
CA ILE A 183 -21.90 -0.28 -8.03
C ILE A 183 -21.22 -0.33 -9.40
N GLY A 184 -20.00 0.19 -9.47
CA GLY A 184 -19.13 0.08 -10.64
C GLY A 184 -18.13 -1.07 -10.52
N LEU A 185 -17.25 -1.21 -11.51
CA LEU A 185 -16.14 -2.15 -11.45
C LEU A 185 -15.03 -1.72 -10.48
N SER A 186 -14.97 -0.43 -10.13
CA SER A 186 -14.03 0.08 -9.13
C SER A 186 -14.76 0.71 -7.94
N SER A 187 -14.07 0.73 -6.80
CA SER A 187 -14.54 1.32 -5.55
C SER A 187 -13.45 2.20 -4.94
N TRP A 188 -13.85 3.18 -4.14
CA TRP A 188 -12.91 4.04 -3.42
C TRP A 188 -12.76 3.58 -1.98
N TRP A 189 -11.53 3.55 -1.48
CA TRP A 189 -11.24 3.20 -0.08
C TRP A 189 -10.18 4.10 0.53
N THR A 190 -10.35 4.47 1.80
CA THR A 190 -9.44 5.38 2.51
C THR A 190 -8.21 4.61 3.02
N VAL A 191 -7.00 5.03 2.66
CA VAL A 191 -5.78 4.22 2.87
C VAL A 191 -5.40 4.02 4.33
N ARG A 192 -5.78 4.96 5.21
CA ARG A 192 -5.50 4.93 6.64
C ARG A 192 -6.46 4.05 7.44
N THR A 193 -7.59 3.64 6.83
CA THR A 193 -8.58 2.78 7.48
C THR A 193 -8.39 1.35 6.98
N PRO A 194 -8.14 0.37 7.85
CA PRO A 194 -8.03 -1.02 7.44
C PRO A 194 -9.36 -1.52 6.86
N ARG A 195 -9.30 -2.33 5.81
CA ARG A 195 -10.51 -2.96 5.25
C ARG A 195 -11.09 -3.95 6.27
N PRO A 196 -12.39 -3.84 6.60
CA PRO A 196 -12.98 -4.57 7.70
C PRO A 196 -13.07 -6.07 7.40
N VAL A 197 -12.83 -6.88 8.43
CA VAL A 197 -12.93 -8.35 8.39
C VAL A 197 -13.87 -8.82 9.49
N LEU A 198 -14.48 -9.99 9.31
CA LEU A 198 -15.41 -10.55 10.30
C LEU A 198 -14.65 -11.02 11.56
N ARG A 199 -13.57 -11.78 11.36
CA ARG A 199 -12.67 -12.23 12.43
C ARG A 199 -11.30 -12.63 11.87
N LYS A 200 -10.25 -12.46 12.67
CA LYS A 200 -8.92 -13.01 12.36
C LYS A 200 -8.86 -14.50 12.73
N LEU A 201 -8.09 -15.25 11.95
CA LEU A 201 -7.77 -16.66 12.19
C LEU A 201 -6.28 -16.81 12.53
N PRO A 202 -5.91 -17.78 13.36
CA PRO A 202 -4.51 -18.12 13.55
C PRO A 202 -3.91 -18.62 12.21
N PRO A 203 -2.70 -18.17 11.83
CA PRO A 203 -2.06 -18.62 10.60
C PRO A 203 -1.38 -19.98 10.85
N GLU A 204 -2.02 -21.07 10.41
CA GLU A 204 -1.53 -22.45 10.61
C GLU A 204 -0.78 -23.03 9.40
N GLU A 205 -1.05 -22.51 8.20
CA GLU A 205 -0.45 -22.99 6.96
C GLU A 205 0.89 -22.28 6.70
N PRO A 206 2.00 -23.00 6.44
CA PRO A 206 3.26 -22.35 6.07
C PRO A 206 3.17 -21.67 4.71
N LEU A 207 3.74 -20.48 4.58
CA LEU A 207 4.00 -19.84 3.30
C LEU A 207 5.31 -20.42 2.75
N LEU A 208 5.20 -21.27 1.74
CA LEU A 208 6.37 -21.83 1.07
C LEU A 208 7.10 -20.72 0.31
N THR A 209 8.33 -20.42 0.72
CA THR A 209 9.18 -19.37 0.15
C THR A 209 10.13 -19.88 -0.93
N GLY A 210 10.33 -21.19 -1.01
CA GLY A 210 11.33 -21.83 -1.87
C GLY A 210 12.77 -21.66 -1.38
N GLN A 211 12.98 -21.00 -0.23
CA GLN A 211 14.29 -20.84 0.38
C GLN A 211 14.45 -21.85 1.50
N ARG A 212 15.39 -22.80 1.32
CA ARG A 212 15.59 -23.92 2.27
C ARG A 212 15.73 -23.47 3.73
N VAL A 213 16.51 -22.42 3.98
CA VAL A 213 16.74 -21.90 5.34
C VAL A 213 15.47 -21.31 5.96
N LEU A 214 14.65 -20.61 5.17
CA LEU A 214 13.39 -20.02 5.63
C LEU A 214 12.36 -21.11 5.85
N ASP A 215 12.14 -21.99 4.87
CA ASP A 215 11.10 -23.00 4.93
C ASP A 215 11.38 -24.09 6.00
N THR A 216 12.65 -24.35 6.33
CA THR A 216 13.04 -25.41 7.28
C THR A 216 13.21 -24.91 8.70
N PHE A 217 13.95 -23.81 8.91
CA PHE A 217 14.35 -23.36 10.24
C PHE A 217 13.52 -22.17 10.75
N PHE A 218 13.12 -21.25 9.86
CA PHE A 218 12.45 -20.01 10.24
C PHE A 218 11.20 -19.73 9.38
N PRO A 219 10.20 -20.64 9.36
CA PRO A 219 9.10 -20.58 8.41
C PRO A 219 8.08 -19.49 8.76
N VAL A 220 7.68 -18.68 7.79
CA VAL A 220 6.54 -17.77 7.99
C VAL A 220 5.25 -18.45 7.55
N ALA A 221 4.17 -18.32 8.33
CA ALA A 221 2.84 -18.81 7.96
C ALA A 221 2.11 -17.86 7.01
N LYS A 222 1.14 -18.35 6.23
CA LYS A 222 0.25 -17.53 5.39
C LYS A 222 -0.61 -16.63 6.26
N GLY A 223 -0.46 -15.32 6.10
CA GLY A 223 -1.03 -14.32 7.00
C GLY A 223 -0.11 -13.95 8.18
N GLY A 224 1.10 -14.52 8.25
CA GLY A 224 2.10 -14.19 9.26
C GLY A 224 2.80 -12.85 8.99
N THR A 225 3.61 -12.44 9.97
CA THR A 225 4.42 -11.22 9.90
C THR A 225 5.89 -11.59 10.11
N ALA A 226 6.74 -11.17 9.16
CA ALA A 226 8.18 -11.40 9.20
C ALA A 226 8.96 -10.09 9.06
N ALA A 227 10.06 -9.97 9.79
CA ALA A 227 11.01 -8.89 9.67
C ALA A 227 12.34 -9.41 9.10
N ILE A 228 12.90 -8.65 8.14
CA ILE A 228 14.23 -8.91 7.57
C ILE A 228 15.14 -7.74 7.93
N PRO A 229 15.64 -7.65 9.17
CA PRO A 229 16.63 -6.64 9.47
C PRO A 229 17.99 -7.05 8.90
N GLY A 230 18.78 -6.06 8.53
CA GLY A 230 20.15 -6.32 8.17
C GLY A 230 20.92 -5.07 7.82
N PRO A 231 22.26 -5.14 7.89
CA PRO A 231 23.12 -4.05 7.45
C PRO A 231 22.97 -3.80 5.94
N PHE A 232 23.49 -2.67 5.47
CA PHE A 232 23.52 -2.37 4.04
C PHE A 232 24.36 -3.43 3.29
N GLY A 233 23.89 -3.87 2.13
CA GLY A 233 24.59 -4.86 1.30
C GLY A 233 24.51 -6.31 1.80
N SER A 234 23.75 -6.61 2.86
CA SER A 234 23.59 -7.99 3.33
C SER A 234 22.71 -8.86 2.42
N GLY A 235 21.97 -8.28 1.47
CA GLY A 235 21.09 -9.01 0.56
C GLY A 235 19.60 -8.99 0.93
N LYS A 236 19.13 -7.94 1.62
CA LYS A 236 17.69 -7.72 1.93
C LYS A 236 16.82 -7.73 0.68
N THR A 237 17.11 -6.86 -0.27
CA THR A 237 16.36 -6.73 -1.52
C THR A 237 16.38 -8.03 -2.32
N VAL A 238 17.54 -8.71 -2.42
CA VAL A 238 17.64 -10.02 -3.08
C VAL A 238 16.75 -11.06 -2.40
N THR A 239 16.73 -11.10 -1.06
CA THR A 239 15.87 -12.02 -0.31
C THR A 239 14.39 -11.72 -0.58
N GLN A 240 13.99 -10.45 -0.59
CA GLN A 240 12.61 -10.07 -0.90
C GLN A 240 12.21 -10.36 -2.35
N GLN A 241 13.10 -10.16 -3.31
CA GLN A 241 12.84 -10.53 -4.71
C GLN A 241 12.65 -12.04 -4.86
N GLN A 242 13.44 -12.85 -4.14
CA GLN A 242 13.26 -14.30 -4.10
C GLN A 242 11.91 -14.67 -3.49
N LEU A 243 11.49 -14.01 -2.41
CA LEU A 243 10.15 -14.18 -1.85
C LEU A 243 9.06 -13.80 -2.87
N ALA A 244 9.19 -12.65 -3.54
CA ALA A 244 8.22 -12.21 -4.54
C ALA A 244 8.09 -13.23 -5.69
N LYS A 245 9.19 -13.86 -6.10
CA LYS A 245 9.21 -14.83 -7.19
C LYS A 245 8.65 -16.21 -6.78
N TRP A 246 9.05 -16.72 -5.62
CA TRP A 246 8.85 -18.12 -5.24
C TRP A 246 7.77 -18.34 -4.19
N ALA A 247 7.28 -17.29 -3.52
CA ALA A 247 6.25 -17.43 -2.51
C ALA A 247 4.96 -18.06 -3.08
N ASP A 248 4.42 -19.04 -2.37
CA ASP A 248 3.10 -19.63 -2.66
C ASP A 248 1.97 -18.68 -2.21
N SER A 249 1.87 -17.54 -2.89
CA SER A 249 0.81 -16.54 -2.77
C SER A 249 0.21 -16.27 -4.14
N ASN A 250 -1.09 -15.97 -4.19
CA ASN A 250 -1.79 -15.66 -5.43
C ASN A 250 -1.38 -14.28 -5.96
N VAL A 251 -1.24 -13.30 -5.08
CA VAL A 251 -0.90 -11.91 -5.45
C VAL A 251 0.31 -11.44 -4.64
N ILE A 252 1.19 -10.70 -5.30
CA ILE A 252 2.37 -10.08 -4.70
C ILE A 252 2.20 -8.55 -4.72
N VAL A 253 2.42 -7.91 -3.60
CA VAL A 253 2.47 -6.44 -3.52
C VAL A 253 3.86 -6.03 -3.05
N TYR A 254 4.63 -5.39 -3.91
CA TYR A 254 5.96 -4.91 -3.57
C TYR A 254 5.94 -3.40 -3.37
N VAL A 255 6.36 -2.94 -2.20
CA VAL A 255 6.42 -1.52 -1.85
C VAL A 255 7.88 -1.12 -1.66
N GLY A 256 8.43 -0.44 -2.65
CA GLY A 256 9.72 0.22 -2.58
C GLY A 256 9.60 1.58 -1.91
N CYS A 257 9.81 1.63 -0.60
CA CYS A 257 9.77 2.82 0.25
C CYS A 257 11.18 3.36 0.51
N GLY A 258 11.53 4.47 -0.15
CA GLY A 258 12.75 5.24 0.11
C GLY A 258 14.06 4.57 -0.32
N GLU A 259 13.99 3.53 -1.14
CA GLU A 259 15.17 2.81 -1.66
C GLU A 259 15.77 3.52 -2.89
N ARG A 260 16.97 3.07 -3.29
CA ARG A 260 17.70 3.72 -4.38
C ARG A 260 16.97 3.51 -5.70
N GLY A 261 16.93 4.55 -6.54
CA GLY A 261 16.29 4.47 -7.85
C GLY A 261 16.83 3.34 -8.73
N ASN A 262 18.12 3.01 -8.61
CA ASN A 262 18.74 1.90 -9.34
C ASN A 262 18.19 0.53 -8.90
N GLU A 263 17.96 0.32 -7.61
CA GLU A 263 17.40 -0.93 -7.08
C GLU A 263 15.95 -1.10 -7.54
N MET A 264 15.17 -0.02 -7.51
CA MET A 264 13.82 -0.02 -8.06
C MET A 264 13.82 -0.24 -9.57
N THR A 265 14.75 0.36 -10.31
CA THR A 265 14.88 0.12 -11.76
C THR A 265 15.24 -1.34 -12.07
N GLU A 266 16.10 -1.95 -11.27
CA GLU A 266 16.44 -3.37 -11.40
C GLU A 266 15.20 -4.25 -11.18
N VAL A 267 14.41 -3.98 -10.13
CA VAL A 267 13.13 -4.66 -9.88
C VAL A 267 12.19 -4.50 -11.08
N LEU A 268 11.99 -3.27 -11.54
CA LEU A 268 11.07 -2.95 -12.66
C LEU A 268 11.51 -3.55 -14.00
N SER A 269 12.82 -3.68 -14.25
CA SER A 269 13.34 -4.26 -15.48
C SER A 269 13.47 -5.79 -15.44
N THR A 270 13.54 -6.37 -14.24
CA THR A 270 13.72 -7.81 -14.04
C THR A 270 12.38 -8.51 -13.88
N PHE A 271 11.44 -7.97 -13.11
CA PHE A 271 10.16 -8.63 -12.79
C PHE A 271 9.33 -9.00 -14.02
N PRO A 272 9.22 -8.15 -15.07
CA PRO A 272 8.53 -8.53 -16.30
C PRO A 272 9.18 -9.69 -17.06
N LYS A 273 10.49 -9.93 -16.86
CA LYS A 273 11.26 -11.02 -17.48
C LYS A 273 11.26 -12.29 -16.64
N LEU A 274 10.84 -12.21 -15.38
CA LEU A 274 10.76 -13.36 -14.50
C LEU A 274 9.47 -14.12 -14.78
N GLU A 275 9.58 -15.42 -15.04
CA GLU A 275 8.44 -16.31 -15.08
C GLU A 275 8.14 -16.84 -13.68
N ASP A 276 6.86 -16.88 -13.35
CA ASP A 276 6.34 -17.60 -12.18
C ASP A 276 6.60 -19.11 -12.39
N PRO A 277 7.34 -19.76 -11.48
CA PRO A 277 7.64 -21.19 -11.56
C PRO A 277 6.41 -22.09 -11.63
N LYS A 278 5.28 -21.66 -11.03
CA LYS A 278 4.04 -22.45 -10.95
C LYS A 278 3.22 -22.34 -12.23
N SER A 279 3.03 -21.11 -12.71
CA SER A 279 2.17 -20.85 -13.87
C SER A 279 2.91 -20.77 -15.20
N LYS A 280 4.25 -20.66 -15.19
CA LYS A 280 5.11 -20.38 -16.37
C LYS A 280 4.71 -19.12 -17.14
N ARG A 281 4.08 -18.17 -16.45
CA ARG A 281 3.68 -16.87 -16.99
C ARG A 281 4.49 -15.75 -16.34
N PRO A 282 4.56 -14.54 -16.94
CA PRO A 282 5.28 -13.42 -16.34
C PRO A 282 4.81 -13.14 -14.91
N LEU A 283 5.76 -12.99 -13.99
CA LEU A 283 5.50 -12.69 -12.57
C LEU A 283 4.69 -11.39 -12.39
N MET A 284 4.86 -10.46 -13.33
CA MET A 284 4.13 -9.19 -13.37
C MET A 284 2.61 -9.38 -13.44
N GLU A 285 2.10 -10.48 -14.01
CA GLU A 285 0.66 -10.78 -14.13
C GLU A 285 -0.04 -11.04 -12.77
N ARG A 286 0.73 -11.21 -11.69
CA ARG A 286 0.22 -11.35 -10.33
C ARG A 286 0.84 -10.36 -9.34
N THR A 287 1.53 -9.34 -9.84
CA THR A 287 2.29 -8.40 -9.01
C THR A 287 1.79 -6.97 -9.16
N ILE A 288 1.77 -6.24 -8.05
CA ILE A 288 1.57 -4.79 -7.99
C ILE A 288 2.85 -4.18 -7.41
N LEU A 289 3.38 -3.17 -8.09
CA LEU A 289 4.59 -2.48 -7.64
C LEU A 289 4.23 -1.05 -7.23
N VAL A 290 4.58 -0.67 -6.00
CA VAL A 290 4.49 0.70 -5.51
C VAL A 290 5.92 1.20 -5.29
N ALA A 291 6.31 2.25 -6.01
CA ALA A 291 7.67 2.77 -6.00
C ALA A 291 7.68 4.22 -5.53
N ASN A 292 8.34 4.46 -4.40
CA ASN A 292 8.66 5.78 -3.91
C ASN A 292 10.16 5.84 -3.59
N THR A 293 10.98 6.28 -4.54
CA THR A 293 12.44 6.26 -4.42
C THR A 293 12.96 7.24 -3.36
N SER A 294 14.23 7.12 -2.98
CA SER A 294 14.88 7.96 -1.96
C SER A 294 14.84 9.46 -2.26
N ASN A 295 14.85 9.85 -3.55
CA ASN A 295 14.79 11.24 -4.03
C ASN A 295 13.36 11.74 -4.28
N MET A 296 12.33 10.90 -4.10
CA MET A 296 10.93 11.34 -4.11
C MET A 296 10.55 11.96 -2.75
N PRO A 297 9.46 12.75 -2.71
CA PRO A 297 9.01 13.45 -1.51
C PRO A 297 8.92 12.54 -0.29
N VAL A 298 9.45 13.01 0.84
CA VAL A 298 9.56 12.24 2.08
C VAL A 298 8.19 11.83 2.61
N ALA A 299 7.21 12.72 2.54
CA ALA A 299 5.83 12.44 2.92
C ALA A 299 5.20 11.29 2.12
N ALA A 300 5.55 11.14 0.85
CA ALA A 300 5.00 10.09 -0.01
C ALA A 300 5.52 8.68 0.35
N ARG A 301 6.60 8.59 1.16
CA ARG A 301 7.08 7.31 1.73
C ARG A 301 6.04 6.70 2.66
N GLU A 302 5.45 7.49 3.55
CA GLU A 302 4.36 7.03 4.43
C GLU A 302 3.14 6.61 3.60
N ALA A 303 2.76 7.43 2.61
CA ALA A 303 1.64 7.12 1.73
C ALA A 303 1.87 5.78 1.00
N SER A 304 3.08 5.51 0.48
CA SER A 304 3.38 4.28 -0.25
C SER A 304 3.12 3.00 0.56
N ILE A 305 3.42 3.01 1.86
CA ILE A 305 3.20 1.87 2.76
C ILE A 305 1.70 1.61 2.95
N TYR A 306 0.92 2.66 3.25
CA TYR A 306 -0.53 2.55 3.40
C TYR A 306 -1.23 2.19 2.07
N THR A 307 -0.70 2.68 0.96
CA THR A 307 -1.17 2.39 -0.39
C THR A 307 -1.02 0.89 -0.70
N GLY A 308 0.19 0.35 -0.52
CA GLY A 308 0.46 -1.06 -0.78
C GLY A 308 -0.34 -2.00 0.12
N ILE A 309 -0.45 -1.70 1.43
CA ILE A 309 -1.21 -2.58 2.33
C ILE A 309 -2.71 -2.57 2.03
N THR A 310 -3.27 -1.42 1.60
CA THR A 310 -4.68 -1.32 1.21
C THR A 310 -4.97 -2.12 -0.07
N MET A 311 -4.05 -2.12 -1.04
CA MET A 311 -4.13 -3.02 -2.21
C MET A 311 -4.06 -4.49 -1.79
N GLY A 312 -3.17 -4.82 -0.86
CA GLY A 312 -3.04 -6.20 -0.35
C GLY A 312 -4.30 -6.68 0.38
N GLU A 313 -4.90 -5.84 1.22
CA GLU A 313 -6.17 -6.11 1.87
C GLU A 313 -7.31 -6.30 0.86
N TYR A 314 -7.33 -5.52 -0.22
CA TYR A 314 -8.37 -5.63 -1.24
C TYR A 314 -8.38 -7.01 -1.92
N TYR A 315 -7.21 -7.53 -2.30
CA TYR A 315 -7.10 -8.89 -2.86
C TYR A 315 -7.30 -9.97 -1.80
N ARG A 316 -6.91 -9.74 -0.55
CA ARG A 316 -7.26 -10.62 0.59
C ARG A 316 -8.77 -10.76 0.71
N ASP A 317 -9.53 -9.68 0.56
CA ASP A 317 -11.00 -9.68 0.73
C ASP A 317 -11.72 -10.47 -0.38
N MET A 318 -11.08 -10.65 -1.54
CA MET A 318 -11.54 -11.56 -2.61
C MET A 318 -11.31 -13.05 -2.28
N GLY A 319 -10.63 -13.35 -1.17
CA GLY A 319 -10.24 -14.69 -0.74
C GLY A 319 -8.89 -15.16 -1.27
N TYR A 320 -8.02 -14.25 -1.71
CA TYR A 320 -6.67 -14.60 -2.16
C TYR A 320 -5.64 -14.61 -1.03
N GLY A 321 -4.60 -15.42 -1.20
CA GLY A 321 -3.37 -15.31 -0.43
C GLY A 321 -2.46 -14.24 -1.03
N VAL A 322 -2.14 -13.22 -0.25
CA VAL A 322 -1.34 -12.08 -0.67
C VAL A 322 -0.05 -12.03 0.15
N ALA A 323 1.08 -11.79 -0.52
CA ALA A 323 2.35 -11.47 0.15
C ALA A 323 2.72 -10.01 -0.15
N LEU A 324 2.93 -9.22 0.90
CA LEU A 324 3.38 -7.84 0.79
C LEU A 324 4.82 -7.71 1.27
N MET A 325 5.67 -7.16 0.42
CA MET A 325 7.07 -6.84 0.72
C MET A 325 7.21 -5.33 0.89
N ALA A 326 7.71 -4.88 2.03
CA ALA A 326 8.01 -3.47 2.30
C ALA A 326 9.53 -3.27 2.38
N ASP A 327 10.11 -2.66 1.35
CA ASP A 327 11.55 -2.35 1.24
C ASP A 327 11.74 -0.82 1.19
N SER A 328 12.02 -0.11 2.27
CA SER A 328 12.16 -0.60 3.65
C SER A 328 11.34 0.20 4.66
N THR A 329 10.92 -0.45 5.74
CA THR A 329 10.14 0.21 6.81
C THR A 329 10.98 1.21 7.62
N SER A 330 12.32 1.08 7.58
CA SER A 330 13.22 2.07 8.19
C SER A 330 13.15 3.42 7.47
N ARG A 331 13.05 3.45 6.15
CA ARG A 331 12.93 4.72 5.40
C ARG A 331 11.59 5.40 5.62
N TRP A 332 10.55 4.62 5.90
CA TRP A 332 9.27 5.14 6.39
C TRP A 332 9.42 5.73 7.81
N ALA A 333 10.07 5.03 8.74
CA ALA A 333 10.31 5.55 10.09
C ALA A 333 11.14 6.85 10.08
N GLU A 334 12.16 6.93 9.22
CA GLU A 334 12.93 8.17 9.00
C GLU A 334 12.05 9.31 8.47
N ALA A 335 11.10 9.01 7.59
CA ALA A 335 10.15 10.01 7.10
C ALA A 335 9.27 10.55 8.25
N LEU A 336 8.78 9.66 9.12
CA LEU A 336 8.04 10.07 10.32
C LEU A 336 8.89 10.93 11.26
N ARG A 337 10.17 10.59 11.43
CA ARG A 337 11.13 11.42 12.19
C ARG A 337 11.31 12.81 11.60
N GLU A 338 11.47 12.91 10.28
CA GLU A 338 11.61 14.20 9.61
C GLU A 338 10.35 15.06 9.76
N ILE A 339 9.18 14.47 9.53
CA ILE A 339 7.89 15.17 9.67
C ILE A 339 7.69 15.64 11.12
N SER A 340 7.91 14.77 12.10
CA SER A 340 7.79 15.09 13.52
C SER A 340 8.70 16.25 13.93
N GLY A 341 9.95 16.27 13.44
CA GLY A 341 10.87 17.38 13.66
C GLY A 341 10.41 18.70 13.03
N ARG A 342 9.78 18.68 11.85
CA ARG A 342 9.18 19.87 11.22
C ARG A 342 7.93 20.38 11.94
N LEU A 343 7.21 19.48 12.60
CA LEU A 343 6.05 19.80 13.44
C LEU A 343 6.44 20.29 14.84
N GLU A 344 7.74 20.38 15.13
CA GLU A 344 8.29 20.79 16.43
C GLU A 344 7.74 19.91 17.58
N GLU A 345 7.47 18.64 17.29
CA GLU A 345 7.05 17.65 18.28
C GLU A 345 8.25 17.24 19.16
N MET A 346 7.98 16.88 20.42
CA MET A 346 9.05 16.39 21.29
C MET A 346 9.58 15.04 20.76
N PRO A 347 10.87 14.93 20.47
CA PRO A 347 11.46 13.70 19.98
C PRO A 347 11.51 12.63 21.08
N GLY A 348 11.27 11.39 20.69
CA GLY A 348 11.57 10.21 21.50
C GLY A 348 13.01 9.72 21.28
N GLU A 349 13.20 8.41 21.42
CA GLU A 349 14.50 7.75 21.23
C GLU A 349 15.05 8.01 19.81
N GLU A 350 16.34 8.34 19.72
CA GLU A 350 17.06 8.65 18.47
C GLU A 350 16.37 9.66 17.53
N GLY A 351 15.54 10.54 18.10
CA GLY A 351 14.81 11.58 17.37
C GLY A 351 13.48 11.13 16.76
N TYR A 352 13.11 9.84 16.83
CA TYR A 352 11.84 9.35 16.29
C TYR A 352 10.64 9.89 17.09
N PRO A 353 9.45 10.02 16.47
CA PRO A 353 8.26 10.40 17.22
C PRO A 353 7.87 9.34 18.25
N ALA A 354 7.29 9.77 19.37
CA ALA A 354 6.80 8.86 20.42
C ALA A 354 5.76 7.84 19.92
N TYR A 355 5.07 8.12 18.80
CA TYR A 355 4.08 7.23 18.20
C TYR A 355 4.66 6.23 17.18
N LEU A 356 5.98 6.15 16.98
CA LEU A 356 6.60 5.21 16.03
C LEU A 356 6.17 3.76 16.27
N GLY A 357 6.26 3.28 17.52
CA GLY A 357 5.90 1.91 17.87
C GLY A 357 4.43 1.59 17.57
N ARG A 358 3.52 2.53 17.87
CA ARG A 358 2.09 2.39 17.53
C ARG A 358 1.87 2.30 16.02
N ARG A 359 2.53 3.14 15.22
CA ARG A 359 2.38 3.13 13.75
C ARG A 359 2.87 1.83 13.12
N LEU A 360 4.01 1.32 13.58
CA LEU A 360 4.51 0.01 13.14
C LEU A 360 3.56 -1.11 13.55
N ALA A 361 3.06 -1.10 14.78
CA ALA A 361 2.08 -2.08 15.25
C ALA A 361 0.80 -2.05 14.41
N GLU A 362 0.22 -0.87 14.16
CA GLU A 362 -0.96 -0.70 13.30
C GLU A 362 -0.73 -1.25 11.89
N PHE A 363 0.46 -1.06 11.33
CA PHE A 363 0.82 -1.61 10.02
C PHE A 363 0.91 -3.14 10.04
N TYR A 364 1.68 -3.74 10.97
CA TYR A 364 1.84 -5.19 11.01
C TYR A 364 0.55 -5.92 11.40
N GLU A 365 -0.30 -5.32 12.25
CA GLU A 365 -1.62 -5.86 12.62
C GLU A 365 -2.65 -5.76 11.50
N ARG A 366 -2.42 -5.05 10.40
CA ARG A 366 -3.28 -5.15 9.21
C ARG A 366 -3.08 -6.46 8.44
N GLY A 367 -1.92 -7.09 8.64
CA GLY A 367 -1.66 -8.46 8.20
C GLY A 367 -2.50 -9.50 8.95
N GLY A 368 -2.53 -10.72 8.42
CA GLY A 368 -3.28 -11.81 9.03
C GLY A 368 -4.01 -12.70 8.03
N LYS A 369 -4.33 -13.91 8.48
CA LYS A 369 -5.39 -14.74 7.89
C LYS A 369 -6.71 -14.29 8.50
N ALA A 370 -7.73 -14.04 7.68
CA ALA A 370 -9.00 -13.52 8.18
C ALA A 370 -10.19 -14.06 7.38
N VAL A 371 -11.31 -14.21 8.08
CA VAL A 371 -12.63 -14.40 7.48
C VAL A 371 -13.15 -13.03 7.09
N VAL A 372 -13.46 -12.85 5.81
CA VAL A 372 -13.95 -11.60 5.24
C VAL A 372 -15.43 -11.46 5.54
N ILE A 373 -15.90 -10.22 5.71
CA ILE A 373 -17.34 -9.91 5.80
C ILE A 373 -17.98 -10.31 4.47
N SER A 374 -18.62 -11.47 4.45
CA SER A 374 -19.33 -12.03 3.30
C SER A 374 -20.23 -13.16 3.78
N PRO A 375 -21.37 -13.43 3.13
CA PRO A 375 -22.23 -14.56 3.49
C PRO A 375 -21.55 -15.93 3.40
N GLU A 376 -20.55 -16.04 2.52
CA GLU A 376 -19.79 -17.27 2.26
C GLU A 376 -18.65 -17.51 3.27
N GLU A 377 -18.46 -16.61 4.25
CA GLU A 377 -17.33 -16.64 5.19
C GLU A 377 -15.97 -16.89 4.49
N ARG A 378 -15.73 -16.20 3.36
CA ARG A 378 -14.50 -16.41 2.59
C ARG A 378 -13.27 -16.12 3.43
N VAL A 379 -12.24 -16.95 3.25
CA VAL A 379 -10.95 -16.80 3.94
C VAL A 379 -9.92 -16.24 2.98
N GLY A 380 -9.25 -15.17 3.39
CA GLY A 380 -8.07 -14.61 2.72
C GLY A 380 -6.91 -14.51 3.68
N SER A 381 -5.70 -14.34 3.16
CA SER A 381 -4.50 -14.12 3.99
C SER A 381 -3.62 -13.03 3.42
N LEU A 382 -3.12 -12.14 4.28
CA LEU A 382 -2.14 -11.12 3.95
C LEU A 382 -0.88 -11.35 4.79
N THR A 383 0.17 -11.91 4.18
CA THR A 383 1.48 -12.08 4.80
C THR A 383 2.30 -10.81 4.61
N LEU A 384 2.86 -10.26 5.69
CA LEU A 384 3.67 -9.05 5.63
C LEU A 384 5.15 -9.36 5.86
N VAL A 385 6.01 -8.87 4.98
CA VAL A 385 7.46 -8.99 5.09
C VAL A 385 8.09 -7.60 5.02
N GLY A 386 8.62 -7.11 6.13
CA GLY A 386 9.26 -5.79 6.20
C GLY A 386 10.79 -5.89 6.26
N ALA A 387 11.51 -5.18 5.37
CA ALA A 387 12.94 -4.95 5.55
C ALA A 387 13.17 -3.83 6.56
N VAL A 388 14.12 -4.07 7.46
CA VAL A 388 14.63 -3.06 8.39
C VAL A 388 16.11 -2.84 8.09
N SER A 389 16.50 -1.58 7.98
CA SER A 389 17.85 -1.13 7.67
C SER A 389 18.45 -0.39 8.88
N PRO A 390 18.77 -1.10 9.97
CA PRO A 390 19.36 -0.48 11.15
C PRO A 390 20.72 0.16 10.81
N PRO A 391 21.00 1.40 11.28
CA PRO A 391 22.32 2.01 11.14
C PRO A 391 23.41 1.09 11.71
N GLY A 392 24.46 0.82 10.92
CA GLY A 392 25.56 -0.04 11.35
C GLY A 392 25.21 -1.52 11.58
N GLY A 393 23.96 -1.95 11.33
CA GLY A 393 23.52 -3.31 11.64
C GLY A 393 23.13 -3.53 13.10
N ASP A 394 22.99 -2.46 13.90
CA ASP A 394 22.63 -2.56 15.31
C ASP A 394 21.11 -2.77 15.49
N PHE A 395 20.72 -3.96 15.96
CA PHE A 395 19.31 -4.29 16.19
C PHE A 395 18.71 -3.63 17.43
N SER A 396 19.52 -2.93 18.26
CA SER A 396 19.04 -2.21 19.44
C SER A 396 18.31 -0.90 19.09
N GLU A 397 18.43 -0.42 17.85
CA GLU A 397 17.79 0.82 17.40
C GLU A 397 16.24 0.74 17.40
N PRO A 398 15.54 1.88 17.55
CA PRO A 398 14.10 1.90 17.81
C PRO A 398 13.23 1.20 16.75
N VAL A 399 13.54 1.26 15.46
CA VAL A 399 12.73 0.65 14.38
C VAL A 399 12.80 -0.87 14.46
N SER A 400 13.99 -1.43 14.65
CA SER A 400 14.23 -2.87 14.84
C SER A 400 13.53 -3.36 16.09
N GLN A 401 13.72 -2.69 17.23
CA GLN A 401 13.08 -3.08 18.50
C GLN A 401 11.55 -3.01 18.44
N ASN A 402 10.97 -1.95 17.87
CA ASN A 402 9.52 -1.84 17.74
C ASN A 402 8.95 -2.86 16.73
N THR A 403 9.68 -3.17 15.66
CA THR A 403 9.30 -4.21 14.69
C THR A 403 9.34 -5.60 15.33
N LEU A 404 10.39 -5.90 16.10
CA LEU A 404 10.56 -7.16 16.84
C LEU A 404 9.43 -7.42 17.85
N ARG A 405 8.87 -6.36 18.46
CA ARG A 405 7.76 -6.49 19.41
C ARG A 405 6.46 -6.98 18.77
N VAL A 406 6.28 -6.77 17.46
CA VAL A 406 5.00 -7.03 16.76
C VAL A 406 5.11 -8.12 15.70
N THR A 407 6.32 -8.37 15.19
CA THR A 407 6.57 -9.46 14.25
C THR A 407 6.84 -10.76 14.98
N ARG A 408 6.32 -11.87 14.44
CA ARG A 408 6.51 -13.21 15.01
C ARG A 408 7.78 -13.87 14.50
N VAL A 409 8.14 -13.57 13.24
CA VAL A 409 9.28 -14.16 12.56
C VAL A 409 10.38 -13.11 12.34
N PHE A 410 11.61 -13.51 12.62
CA PHE A 410 12.79 -12.66 12.57
C PHE A 410 13.90 -13.31 11.75
N TRP A 411 14.18 -12.76 10.56
CA TRP A 411 15.24 -13.23 9.67
C TRP A 411 16.43 -12.26 9.72
N ALA A 412 17.30 -12.46 10.72
CA ALA A 412 18.46 -11.62 10.95
C ALA A 412 19.51 -11.82 9.86
N LEU A 413 19.74 -10.81 9.00
CA LEU A 413 20.83 -10.85 8.04
C LEU A 413 22.15 -10.38 8.66
N ASP A 414 23.22 -11.07 8.32
CA ASP A 414 24.55 -10.92 8.93
C ASP A 414 25.59 -10.47 7.90
N ALA A 415 26.29 -9.37 8.20
CA ALA A 415 27.35 -8.85 7.34
C ALA A 415 28.53 -9.82 7.20
N SER A 416 28.87 -10.57 8.25
CA SER A 416 29.98 -11.53 8.23
C SER A 416 29.69 -12.70 7.28
N LEU A 417 28.45 -13.20 7.28
CA LEU A 417 28.00 -14.23 6.33
C LEU A 417 28.03 -13.70 4.89
N ALA A 418 27.49 -12.49 4.67
CA ALA A 418 27.50 -11.85 3.36
C ALA A 418 28.94 -11.63 2.84
N SER A 419 29.86 -11.19 3.71
CA SER A 419 31.28 -10.97 3.35
C SER A 419 32.00 -12.27 2.92
N ARG A 420 31.56 -13.42 3.44
CA ARG A 420 32.03 -14.76 3.07
C ARG A 420 31.27 -15.36 1.89
N ARG A 421 30.40 -14.59 1.24
CA ARG A 421 29.52 -15.02 0.14
C ARG A 421 28.57 -16.17 0.53
N HIS A 422 28.19 -16.27 1.80
CA HIS A 422 27.15 -17.18 2.25
C HIS A 422 25.78 -16.52 2.05
N PHE A 423 24.98 -17.05 1.12
CA PHE A 423 23.66 -16.52 0.78
C PHE A 423 22.56 -17.60 0.81
N PRO A 424 21.35 -17.29 1.31
CA PRO A 424 20.96 -16.06 2.02
C PRO A 424 21.80 -15.84 3.29
N SER A 425 22.14 -14.59 3.61
CA SER A 425 23.07 -14.25 4.71
C SER A 425 22.39 -14.28 6.09
N ILE A 426 21.51 -15.26 6.32
CA ILE A 426 20.68 -15.36 7.52
C ILE A 426 21.49 -15.98 8.65
N ASN A 427 21.61 -15.28 9.77
CA ASN A 427 22.21 -15.81 10.98
C ASN A 427 21.26 -16.82 11.64
N TRP A 428 21.60 -18.10 11.55
CA TRP A 428 20.79 -19.19 12.09
C TRP A 428 20.80 -19.30 13.62
N LEU A 429 21.65 -18.55 14.33
CA LEU A 429 21.67 -18.52 15.80
C LEU A 429 20.81 -17.38 16.36
N THR A 430 20.72 -16.27 15.61
CA THR A 430 19.96 -15.09 16.02
C THR A 430 18.53 -15.08 15.47
N SER A 431 18.31 -15.69 14.30
CA SER A 431 16.99 -15.76 13.67
C SER A 431 16.05 -16.69 14.45
N TYR A 432 14.75 -16.41 14.39
CA TYR A 432 13.71 -17.23 15.03
C TYR A 432 12.38 -17.10 14.29
N SER A 433 11.45 -18.02 14.57
CA SER A 433 10.09 -18.04 14.02
C SER A 433 9.07 -18.49 15.04
#